data_AF-A0A8S2FE50-F1
#
_entry.id   AF-A0A8S2FE50-F1
#
_cell.length_a   1.000
_cell.length_b   1.000
_cell.length_c   1.000
_cell.angle_alpha   90.00
_cell.angle_beta   90.00
_cell.angle_gamma   90.00
#
_symmetry.space_group_name_H-M   'P 1'
#
loop_
_entity.id
_entity.type
_entity.pdbx_description
1 polymer ?
#
loop_
_entity_poly.entity_id
_entity_poly.type
_entity_poly.pdbx_seq_one_letter_code
_entity_poly.pdbx_strand_id
1 'polypeptide(L)'
;MLTDCKNGYEKGIAQHRYTWLRPIDCHRARRDGFDVVHSRLCRRFLDLMPYIHQATKDVLSTCTSVLSLQRWNCSSLYYLPNLPTELRAGTSEQGYVEALSAAAITHAMARLCSTQHSPRCGC
;
A
#
# COMPACT_ATOMS: atom_id res chain seq x y z
N MET A 1 24.67 -12.41 20.42
CA MET A 1 23.48 -13.03 19.80
C MET A 1 22.28 -12.63 20.63
N LEU A 2 21.19 -12.20 19.99
CA LEU A 2 19.91 -11.74 20.58
C LEU A 2 19.91 -10.32 21.15
N THR A 3 19.72 -9.33 20.28
CA THR A 3 18.99 -8.11 20.63
C THR A 3 17.80 -7.96 19.69
N ASP A 4 16.62 -8.05 20.30
CA ASP A 4 15.30 -7.60 19.86
C ASP A 4 14.57 -8.28 18.69
N CYS A 5 14.10 -9.51 18.95
CA CYS A 5 12.92 -10.11 18.31
C CYS A 5 11.61 -9.79 19.08
N LYS A 6 11.35 -8.52 19.46
CA LYS A 6 10.10 -8.15 20.16
C LYS A 6 9.31 -6.94 19.63
N ASN A 7 9.71 -6.33 18.51
CA ASN A 7 8.94 -5.24 17.86
C ASN A 7 8.57 -5.58 16.40
N GLY A 8 7.93 -6.73 16.22
CA GLY A 8 7.50 -7.25 14.92
C GLY A 8 6.03 -6.96 14.56
N TYR A 9 5.23 -6.40 15.47
CA TYR A 9 3.76 -6.38 15.38
C TYR A 9 3.15 -5.06 14.88
N GLU A 10 3.93 -4.01 14.61
CA GLU A 10 3.44 -2.71 14.11
C GLU A 10 3.72 -2.45 12.62
N LYS A 11 4.18 -3.47 11.87
CA LYS A 11 4.99 -3.27 10.66
C LYS A 11 4.33 -3.59 9.31
N GLY A 12 3.00 -3.58 9.21
CA GLY A 12 2.30 -3.64 7.92
C GLY A 12 1.48 -2.41 7.68
N ILE A 13 1.81 -1.71 6.59
CA ILE A 13 1.13 -0.52 6.07
C ILE A 13 1.19 0.72 7.00
N ALA A 14 1.39 0.53 8.30
CA ALA A 14 1.61 1.55 9.35
C ALA A 14 3.09 1.94 9.53
N GLN A 15 3.94 1.75 8.52
CA GLN A 15 5.31 2.24 8.62
C GLN A 15 5.32 3.75 8.37
N HIS A 16 5.44 4.53 9.45
CA HIS A 16 5.91 5.93 9.46
C HIS A 16 7.31 6.12 8.82
N ARG A 17 7.80 5.15 8.04
CA ARG A 17 9.13 5.11 7.43
C ARG A 17 9.28 6.12 6.29
N TYR A 18 8.17 6.48 5.63
CA TYR A 18 8.18 7.42 4.52
C TYR A 18 7.13 8.50 4.73
N THR A 19 7.51 9.74 4.40
CA THR A 19 6.57 10.86 4.34
C THR A 19 5.86 10.93 3.00
N TRP A 20 6.45 10.32 1.96
CA TRP A 20 6.00 10.41 0.56
C TRP A 20 5.96 11.84 0.03
N LEU A 21 6.75 12.73 0.63
CA LEU A 21 6.88 14.14 0.22
C LEU A 21 8.20 14.42 -0.50
N ARG A 22 9.18 13.50 -0.41
CA ARG A 22 10.54 13.73 -0.92
C ARG A 22 10.97 12.61 -1.86
N PRO A 23 11.72 12.90 -2.95
CA PRO A 23 12.21 11.87 -3.88
C PRO A 23 13.09 10.80 -3.22
N ILE A 24 13.77 11.15 -2.11
CA ILE A 24 14.59 10.20 -1.34
C ILE A 24 13.78 9.02 -0.80
N ASP A 25 12.48 9.22 -0.54
CA ASP A 25 11.60 8.16 -0.04
C ASP A 25 11.41 7.06 -1.11
N CYS A 26 11.31 7.41 -2.40
CA CYS A 26 11.27 6.44 -3.50
C CYS A 26 12.57 5.64 -3.65
N HIS A 27 13.73 6.24 -3.33
CA HIS A 27 15.01 5.54 -3.32
C HIS A 27 15.14 4.60 -2.13
N ARG A 28 14.62 4.98 -0.96
CA ARG A 28 14.55 4.09 0.21
C ARG A 28 13.59 2.93 -0.03
N ALA A 29 12.40 3.19 -0.59
CA ALA A 29 11.45 2.17 -0.98
C ALA A 29 12.03 1.16 -1.99
N ARG A 30 12.91 1.60 -2.91
CA ARG A 30 13.65 0.70 -3.82
C ARG A 30 14.57 -0.27 -3.09
N ARG A 31 15.21 0.16 -2.00
CA ARG A 31 16.04 -0.72 -1.15
C ARG A 31 15.19 -1.69 -0.32
N ASP A 32 13.98 -1.27 0.01
CA ASP A 32 13.04 -2.03 0.84
C ASP A 32 12.09 -2.94 0.02
N GLY A 33 12.27 -3.04 -1.31
CA GLY A 33 11.59 -4.04 -2.14
C GLY A 33 10.79 -3.53 -3.33
N PHE A 34 10.67 -2.21 -3.55
CA PHE A 34 10.09 -1.72 -4.82
C PHE A 34 10.94 -2.23 -5.98
N ASP A 35 10.32 -2.69 -7.07
CA ASP A 35 11.07 -3.00 -8.29
C ASP A 35 11.54 -1.70 -9.00
N VAL A 36 12.26 -1.87 -10.11
CA VAL A 36 12.77 -0.74 -10.91
C VAL A 36 11.64 0.13 -11.46
N VAL A 37 10.53 -0.48 -11.86
CA VAL A 37 9.39 0.19 -12.50
C VAL A 37 8.61 1.01 -11.48
N HIS A 38 8.24 0.41 -10.34
CA HIS A 38 7.57 1.07 -9.23
C HIS A 38 8.41 2.22 -8.66
N SER A 39 9.73 2.06 -8.53
CA SER A 39 10.61 3.15 -8.09
C SER A 39 10.69 4.31 -9.12
N ARG A 40 10.64 4.00 -10.41
CA ARG A 40 10.59 5.03 -11.48
C ARG A 40 9.24 5.76 -11.47
N LEU A 41 8.14 5.03 -11.32
CA LEU A 41 6.79 5.60 -11.21
C LEU A 41 6.65 6.49 -9.97
N CYS A 42 7.11 6.02 -8.81
CA CYS A 42 7.13 6.79 -7.56
C CYS A 42 7.81 8.16 -7.74
N ARG A 43 8.97 8.19 -8.41
CA ARG A 43 9.69 9.45 -8.67
C ARG A 43 8.96 10.35 -9.68
N ARG A 44 8.34 9.76 -10.70
CA ARG A 44 7.60 10.52 -11.73
C ARG A 44 6.30 11.14 -11.20
N PHE A 45 5.64 10.46 -10.27
CA PHE A 45 4.33 10.82 -9.71
C PHE A 45 4.41 11.02 -8.19
N LEU A 46 5.49 11.65 -7.71
CA LEU A 46 5.72 11.84 -6.27
C LEU A 46 4.58 12.61 -5.60
N ASP A 47 4.00 13.58 -6.30
CA ASP A 47 2.84 14.37 -5.87
C ASP A 47 1.59 13.53 -5.61
N LEU A 48 1.48 12.35 -6.23
CA LEU A 48 0.37 11.43 -6.04
C LEU A 48 0.62 10.40 -4.92
N MET A 49 1.87 10.20 -4.51
CA MET A 49 2.24 9.16 -3.54
C MET A 49 1.53 9.28 -2.19
N PRO A 50 1.29 10.48 -1.61
CA PRO A 50 0.49 10.59 -0.38
C PRO A 50 -0.92 10.03 -0.53
N TYR A 51 -1.57 10.27 -1.68
CA TYR A 51 -2.92 9.77 -1.97
C TYR A 51 -2.92 8.26 -2.20
N ILE A 52 -1.91 7.72 -2.91
CA ILE A 52 -1.73 6.27 -3.07
C ILE A 52 -1.49 5.58 -1.72
N HIS A 53 -0.68 6.19 -0.86
CA HIS A 53 -0.41 5.68 0.48
C HIS A 53 -1.68 5.68 1.35
N GLN A 54 -2.48 6.75 1.28
CA GLN A 54 -3.77 6.80 1.97
C GLN A 54 -4.73 5.73 1.45
N ALA A 55 -4.84 5.56 0.14
CA ALA A 55 -5.68 4.51 -0.45
C ALA A 55 -5.27 3.11 0.03
N THR A 56 -3.97 2.87 0.24
CA THR A 56 -3.48 1.58 0.77
C THR A 56 -3.93 1.35 2.23
N LYS A 57 -4.01 2.40 3.05
CA LYS A 57 -4.58 2.31 4.41
C LYS A 57 -6.08 2.03 4.36
N ASP A 58 -6.78 2.68 3.43
CA ASP A 58 -8.22 2.48 3.25
C ASP A 58 -8.52 1.04 2.81
N VAL A 59 -7.68 0.43 1.97
CA VAL A 59 -7.77 -1.00 1.60
C VAL A 59 -7.69 -1.89 2.83
N LEU A 60 -6.72 -1.66 3.72
CA LEU A 60 -6.56 -2.47 4.93
C LEU A 60 -7.79 -2.37 5.84
N SER A 61 -8.27 -1.14 6.08
CA SER A 61 -9.47 -0.90 6.87
C SER A 61 -10.72 -1.53 6.24
N THR A 62 -10.85 -1.44 4.92
CA THR A 62 -12.00 -1.96 4.19
C THR A 62 -11.99 -3.48 4.16
N CYS A 63 -10.83 -4.10 3.87
CA CYS A 63 -10.67 -5.55 3.80
C CYS A 63 -11.02 -6.20 5.14
N THR A 64 -10.43 -5.68 6.23
CA THR A 64 -10.68 -6.21 7.59
C THR A 64 -12.13 -6.02 8.03
N SER A 65 -12.80 -4.94 7.63
CA SER A 65 -14.22 -4.73 7.89
C SER A 65 -15.11 -5.71 7.11
N VAL A 66 -14.92 -5.79 5.79
CA VAL A 66 -15.76 -6.60 4.88
C VAL A 66 -15.59 -8.10 5.12
N LEU A 67 -14.37 -8.56 5.37
CA LEU A 67 -14.05 -9.99 5.56
C LEU A 67 -13.91 -10.38 7.04
N SER A 68 -14.41 -9.57 7.97
CA SER A 68 -14.32 -9.82 9.43
C SER A 68 -14.88 -11.18 9.87
N LEU A 69 -15.88 -11.72 9.18
CA LEU A 69 -16.52 -13.00 9.46
C LEU A 69 -16.00 -14.16 8.60
N GLN A 70 -15.06 -13.90 7.70
CA GLN A 70 -14.50 -14.93 6.83
C GLN A 70 -13.33 -15.65 7.51
N ARG A 71 -13.02 -16.88 7.06
CA ARG A 71 -11.88 -17.66 7.58
C ARG A 71 -10.57 -16.90 7.41
N TRP A 72 -10.45 -16.18 6.29
CA TRP A 72 -9.40 -15.22 6.05
C TRP A 72 -9.94 -13.80 6.27
N ASN A 73 -9.44 -13.11 7.30
CA ASN A 73 -9.96 -11.82 7.78
C ASN A 73 -9.06 -10.62 7.43
N CYS A 74 -8.20 -10.77 6.43
CA CYS A 74 -7.20 -9.77 6.01
C CYS A 74 -6.15 -9.37 7.06
N SER A 75 -6.07 -10.04 8.23
CA SER A 75 -5.05 -9.75 9.25
C SER A 75 -3.62 -9.91 8.73
N SER A 76 -3.44 -10.78 7.72
CA SER A 76 -2.18 -11.02 7.04
C SER A 76 -1.60 -9.77 6.33
N LEU A 77 -2.44 -8.78 5.99
CA LEU A 77 -2.00 -7.52 5.36
C LEU A 77 -1.18 -6.63 6.30
N TYR A 78 -1.32 -6.80 7.61
CA TYR A 78 -0.49 -6.12 8.62
C TYR A 78 0.96 -6.62 8.68
N TYR A 79 1.36 -7.55 7.81
CA TYR A 79 2.76 -7.99 7.73
C TYR A 79 3.48 -7.52 6.47
N LEU A 80 2.80 -6.82 5.55
CA LEU A 80 3.41 -6.27 4.34
C LEU A 80 4.60 -5.34 4.67
N PRO A 81 5.74 -5.45 3.97
CA PRO A 81 5.94 -6.16 2.69
C PRO A 81 6.30 -7.65 2.83
N ASN A 82 6.40 -8.19 4.04
CA ASN A 82 6.65 -9.62 4.23
C ASN A 82 5.37 -10.39 3.92
N LEU A 83 5.27 -10.90 2.69
CA LEU A 83 4.10 -11.61 2.20
C LEU A 83 3.97 -12.97 2.91
N PRO A 84 2.89 -13.20 3.68
CA PRO A 84 2.59 -14.52 4.21
C PRO A 84 2.18 -15.47 3.07
N THR A 85 2.18 -16.78 3.34
CA THR A 85 1.89 -17.81 2.33
C THR A 85 0.55 -17.60 1.63
N GLU A 86 -0.45 -17.07 2.34
CA GLU A 86 -1.78 -16.77 1.81
C GLU A 86 -1.79 -15.62 0.78
N LEU A 87 -0.77 -14.76 0.77
CA LEU A 87 -0.59 -13.68 -0.20
C LEU A 87 0.51 -13.98 -1.23
N ARG A 88 0.93 -15.23 -1.35
CA ARG A 88 1.81 -15.65 -2.46
C ARG A 88 1.05 -15.63 -3.78
N ALA A 89 1.80 -15.52 -4.88
CA ALA A 89 1.25 -15.53 -6.22
C ALA A 89 0.37 -16.77 -6.46
N GLY A 90 -0.84 -16.56 -6.99
CA GLY A 90 -1.76 -17.62 -7.37
C GLY A 90 -2.81 -18.01 -6.32
N THR A 91 -2.91 -17.28 -5.21
CA THR A 91 -3.99 -17.46 -4.23
C THR A 91 -5.19 -16.55 -4.55
N SER A 92 -6.39 -16.97 -4.13
CA SER A 92 -7.61 -16.16 -4.29
C SER A 92 -7.56 -14.86 -3.48
N GLU A 93 -6.90 -14.92 -2.33
CA GLU A 93 -6.70 -13.83 -1.38
C GLU A 93 -5.79 -12.76 -1.98
N GLN A 94 -4.71 -13.16 -2.68
CA GLN A 94 -3.86 -12.22 -3.43
C GLN A 94 -4.66 -11.51 -4.52
N GLY A 95 -5.44 -12.25 -5.31
CA GLY A 95 -6.31 -11.67 -6.35
C GLY A 95 -7.33 -10.69 -5.79
N TYR A 96 -7.95 -11.01 -4.65
CA TYR A 96 -8.89 -10.12 -3.97
C TYR A 96 -8.22 -8.82 -3.51
N VAL A 97 -7.05 -8.91 -2.87
CA VAL A 97 -6.29 -7.73 -2.40
C VAL A 97 -5.83 -6.86 -3.55
N GLU A 98 -5.36 -7.47 -4.64
CA GLU A 98 -4.96 -6.75 -5.85
C GLU A 98 -6.13 -5.98 -6.46
N ALA A 99 -7.27 -6.64 -6.65
CA ALA A 99 -8.48 -6.02 -7.17
C ALA A 99 -8.98 -4.88 -6.27
N LEU A 100 -9.03 -5.11 -4.95
CA LEU A 100 -9.44 -4.10 -3.98
C LEU A 100 -8.48 -2.91 -3.96
N SER A 101 -7.17 -3.15 -4.05
CA SER A 101 -6.15 -2.11 -4.10
C SER A 101 -6.24 -1.27 -5.37
N ALA A 102 -6.42 -1.92 -6.53
CA ALA A 102 -6.62 -1.23 -7.80
C ALA A 102 -7.88 -0.36 -7.78
N ALA A 103 -8.99 -0.89 -7.23
CA ALA A 103 -10.24 -0.15 -7.08
C ALA A 103 -10.08 1.06 -6.14
N ALA A 104 -9.43 0.89 -4.99
CA ALA A 104 -9.21 1.95 -4.02
C ALA A 104 -8.32 3.08 -4.58
N ILE A 105 -7.22 2.73 -5.26
CA ILE A 105 -6.33 3.71 -5.89
C ILE A 105 -7.09 4.47 -6.99
N THR A 106 -7.82 3.77 -7.85
CA THR A 106 -8.59 4.39 -8.94
C THR A 106 -9.66 5.34 -8.39
N HIS A 107 -10.38 4.93 -7.34
CA HIS A 107 -11.37 5.77 -6.67
C HIS A 107 -10.73 7.01 -6.03
N ALA A 108 -9.59 6.85 -5.34
CA ALA A 108 -8.87 7.97 -4.74
C ALA A 108 -8.36 8.96 -5.81
N MET A 109 -7.86 8.47 -6.93
CA MET A 109 -7.44 9.31 -8.07
C MET A 109 -8.62 10.01 -8.72
N ALA A 110 -9.73 9.31 -8.97
CA ALA A 110 -10.94 9.93 -9.54
C ALA A 110 -11.45 11.07 -8.65
N ARG A 111 -11.46 10.86 -7.32
CA ARG A 111 -11.81 11.91 -6.36
C ARG A 111 -10.83 13.08 -6.42
N LEU A 112 -9.53 12.81 -6.44
CA LEU A 112 -8.48 13.83 -6.56
C LEU A 112 -8.66 14.71 -7.81
N CYS A 113 -9.00 14.09 -8.94
CA CYS A 113 -9.23 14.79 -10.20
C CYS A 113 -10.50 15.65 -10.13
N SER A 114 -11.58 15.11 -9.55
CA SER A 114 -12.83 15.86 -9.40
C SER A 114 -12.70 17.11 -8.53
N THR A 115 -11.79 17.10 -7.55
CA THR A 115 -11.55 18.25 -6.66
C THR A 115 -10.48 19.22 -7.18
N GLN A 116 -9.94 19.05 -8.40
CA GLN A 116 -8.86 19.86 -8.99
C GLN A 116 -7.60 19.96 -8.11
N HIS A 117 -7.33 18.95 -7.27
CA HIS A 117 -6.18 18.93 -6.36
C HIS A 117 -4.88 18.44 -7.04
N SER A 118 -4.94 18.00 -8.30
CA SER A 118 -3.78 17.58 -9.07
C SER A 118 -3.73 18.31 -10.42
N PRO A 119 -2.56 18.83 -10.84
CA PRO A 119 -2.40 19.41 -12.18
C PRO A 119 -2.36 18.34 -13.29
N ARG A 120 -2.43 17.06 -12.95
CA ARG A 120 -2.24 15.94 -13.90
C ARG A 120 -3.55 15.41 -14.49
N CYS A 121 -4.68 15.77 -13.93
CA CYS A 121 -5.99 15.33 -14.39
C CYS A 121 -7.04 16.42 -14.17
N GLY A 122 -8.14 16.32 -14.89
CA GLY A 122 -9.26 17.25 -14.83
C GLY A 122 -10.60 16.52 -14.86
N CYS A 123 -11.66 17.31 -14.86
CA CYS A 123 -13.04 16.84 -15.01
C CYS A 123 -13.41 16.68 -16.49
#